data_AF-A0A924GSN8-F1
#
_entry.id   AF-A0A924GSN8-F1
#
_cell.length_a   1.000
_cell.length_b   1.000
_cell.length_c   1.000
_cell.angle_alpha   90.00
_cell.angle_beta   90.00
_cell.angle_gamma   90.00
#
_symmetry.space_group_name_H-M   'P 1'
#
loop_
_entity.id
_entity.type
_entity.pdbx_description
1 polymer ?
#
loop_
_entity_poly.entity_id
_entity_poly.type
_entity_poly.pdbx_seq_one_letter_code
_entity_poly.pdbx_strand_id
1 'polypeptide(L)' 'MKFEHVGMVGYGEVGKIFTAGLKDRVSAVSVWDLKFDTPGSREAHLAQAAQAGVAACGPMAELCVKSDLLISAV' A
#
# COMPACT_ATOMS: atom_id res chain seq x y z
N MET A 1 -20.88 -1.71 7.49
CA MET A 1 -19.44 -1.72 7.84
C MET A 1 -18.80 -0.51 7.19
N LYS A 2 -17.99 0.24 7.93
CA LYS A 2 -17.18 1.35 7.40
C LYS A 2 -15.73 0.87 7.42
N PHE A 3 -15.07 0.82 6.26
CA PHE A 3 -13.67 0.42 6.16
C PHE A 3 -12.81 1.65 6.43
N GLU A 4 -12.01 1.62 7.48
CA GLU A 4 -11.16 2.75 7.90
C GLU A 4 -9.70 2.51 7.50
N HIS A 5 -9.27 1.24 7.43
CA HIS A 5 -7.94 0.83 7.04
C HIS A 5 -8.01 -0.01 5.78
N VAL A 6 -7.46 0.49 4.68
CA VAL A 6 -7.46 -0.20 3.40
C VAL A 6 -6.05 -0.68 3.06
N GLY A 7 -5.93 -1.96 2.75
CA GLY A 7 -4.70 -2.56 2.24
C GLY A 7 -4.73 -2.68 0.72
N MET A 8 -3.60 -2.38 0.08
CA MET A 8 -3.42 -2.49 -1.36
C MET A 8 -2.31 -3.49 -1.68
N VAL A 9 -2.66 -4.53 -2.45
CA VAL A 9 -1.73 -5.52 -3.00
C VAL A 9 -1.39 -5.11 -4.43
N GLY A 10 -0.13 -4.79 -4.66
CA GLY A 10 0.36 -4.20 -5.90
C GLY A 10 0.44 -2.67 -5.81
N TYR A 11 1.63 -2.14 -5.96
CA TYR A 11 1.96 -0.71 -5.95
C TYR A 11 2.64 -0.29 -7.26
N GLY A 12 2.14 -0.85 -8.37
CA GLY A 12 2.40 -0.39 -9.74
C GLY A 12 1.68 0.92 -10.06
N GLU A 13 1.36 1.15 -11.33
CA GLU A 13 0.67 2.37 -11.76
C GLU A 13 -0.76 2.45 -11.19
N VAL A 14 -1.56 1.39 -11.38
CA VAL A 14 -2.94 1.35 -10.90
C VAL A 14 -3.01 1.42 -9.37
N GLY A 15 -2.17 0.66 -8.66
CA GLY A 15 -2.08 0.73 -7.21
C GLY A 15 -1.79 2.14 -6.68
N LYS A 16 -0.88 2.89 -7.33
CA LYS A 16 -0.60 4.29 -6.98
C LYS A 16 -1.82 5.20 -7.19
N ILE A 17 -2.54 5.02 -8.29
CA ILE A 17 -3.75 5.81 -8.58
C ILE A 17 -4.84 5.53 -7.53
N PHE A 18 -5.08 4.27 -7.18
CA PHE A 18 -6.07 3.89 -6.17
C PHE A 18 -5.73 4.46 -4.80
N THR A 19 -4.50 4.24 -4.32
CA THR A 19 -4.07 4.71 -3.01
C THR A 19 -4.11 6.24 -2.91
N ALA A 20 -3.77 6.96 -3.98
CA ALA A 20 -3.92 8.42 -4.04
C ALA A 20 -5.40 8.86 -3.92
N GLY A 21 -6.31 8.18 -4.62
CA GLY A 21 -7.75 8.47 -4.54
C GLY A 21 -8.39 8.16 -3.18
N LEU A 22 -7.77 7.28 -2.39
CA LEU A 22 -8.25 6.85 -1.08
C LEU A 22 -7.75 7.72 0.08
N LYS A 23 -6.66 8.48 -0.10
CA LYS A 23 -5.95 9.20 0.97
C LYS A 23 -6.84 10.03 1.91
N ASP A 24 -7.83 10.73 1.36
CA ASP A 24 -8.75 11.60 2.13
C ASP A 24 -10.13 10.96 2.37
N ARG A 25 -10.26 9.66 2.08
CA ARG A 25 -11.53 8.91 2.17
C ARG A 25 -11.54 7.88 3.28
N VAL A 26 -10.37 7.45 3.74
CA VAL A 26 -10.18 6.44 4.79
C VAL A 26 -9.13 6.91 5.78
N SER A 27 -9.12 6.33 6.98
CA SER A 27 -8.17 6.69 8.04
C SER A 27 -6.72 6.31 7.69
N ALA A 28 -6.50 5.18 7.02
CA ALA A 28 -5.16 4.77 6.60
C ALA A 28 -5.16 3.90 5.34
N VAL A 29 -4.07 4.01 4.58
CA VAL A 29 -3.78 3.12 3.46
C VAL A 29 -2.41 2.48 3.67
N SER A 30 -2.37 1.15 3.61
CA SER A 30 -1.14 0.35 3.63
C SER A 30 -0.95 -0.37 2.29
N VAL A 31 0.29 -0.57 1.86
CA VAL A 31 0.63 -1.22 0.59
C VAL A 31 1.60 -2.36 0.78
N TRP A 32 1.44 -3.40 -0.03
CA TRP A 32 2.44 -4.44 -0.23
C TRP A 32 2.71 -4.61 -1.73
N ASP A 33 3.98 -4.76 -2.10
CA ASP A 33 4.42 -5.02 -3.47
C ASP A 33 5.72 -5.82 -3.43
N LEU A 34 5.90 -6.76 -4.35
CA LEU A 34 7.13 -7.56 -4.50
C LEU A 34 8.38 -6.67 -4.66
N LYS A 35 8.23 -5.49 -5.26
CA LYS A 35 9.32 -4.52 -5.48
C LYS A 35 9.87 -3.92 -4.18
N PHE A 36 9.16 -4.03 -3.06
CA PHE A 36 9.68 -3.62 -1.75
C PHE A 36 10.75 -4.57 -1.21
N ASP A 37 10.87 -5.77 -1.78
CA ASP A 37 11.92 -6.73 -1.45
C ASP A 37 13.00 -6.83 -2.54
N THR A 38 12.88 -6.06 -3.64
CA THR A 38 13.87 -6.06 -4.73
C THR A 38 15.13 -5.28 -4.35
N PRO A 39 16.31 -5.93 -4.25
CA PRO A 39 17.56 -5.24 -3.99
C PRO A 39 17.87 -4.22 -5.09
N GLY A 40 18.38 -3.04 -4.71
CA GLY A 40 18.74 -1.96 -5.64
C GLY A 40 17.62 -0.97 -5.97
N SER A 41 16.35 -1.36 -5.86
CA SER A 41 15.21 -0.44 -6.04
C SER A 41 14.31 -0.29 -4.80
N ARG A 42 14.47 -1.17 -3.80
CA ARG A 42 13.72 -1.16 -2.54
C ARG A 42 13.60 0.22 -1.91
N GLU A 43 14.73 0.89 -1.65
CA GLU A 43 14.73 2.18 -0.95
C GLU A 43 13.96 3.25 -1.73
N ALA A 44 14.12 3.29 -3.05
CA ALA A 44 13.40 4.21 -3.91
C ALA A 44 11.88 3.94 -3.87
N HIS A 45 11.46 2.68 -3.88
CA HIS A 45 10.05 2.31 -3.80
C HIS A 45 9.42 2.64 -2.42
N LEU A 46 10.14 2.36 -1.33
CA LEU A 46 9.69 2.72 0.02
C LEU A 46 9.61 4.24 0.21
N ALA A 47 10.60 4.98 -0.29
CA ALA A 47 10.60 6.44 -0.25
C ALA A 47 9.44 7.01 -1.06
N GLN A 48 9.12 6.44 -2.22
CA GLN A 48 7.97 6.85 -3.03
C GLN A 48 6.63 6.62 -2.29
N ALA A 49 6.46 5.47 -1.63
CA ALA A 49 5.27 5.19 -0.84
C ALA A 49 5.12 6.17 0.34
N ALA A 50 6.21 6.41 1.08
CA ALA A 50 6.22 7.35 2.20
C ALA A 50 5.89 8.79 1.77
N GLN A 51 6.45 9.26 0.64
CA GLN A 51 6.15 10.58 0.08
C GLN A 51 4.67 10.72 -0.31
N ALA A 52 4.02 9.64 -0.75
CA ALA A 52 2.59 9.63 -1.02
C ALA A 52 1.72 9.62 0.26
N GLY A 53 2.31 9.39 1.42
CA GLY A 53 1.61 9.20 2.69
C GLY A 53 1.02 7.81 2.85
N VAL A 54 1.59 6.81 2.17
CA VAL A 54 1.12 5.41 2.18
C VAL A 54 2.14 4.56 2.93
N ALA A 55 1.65 3.72 3.85
CA ALA A 55 2.52 2.86 4.67
C ALA A 55 2.88 1.57 3.92
N ALA A 56 4.16 1.38 3.58
CA ALA A 56 4.63 0.11 3.02
C ALA A 56 4.75 -0.96 4.10
N CYS A 57 4.16 -2.13 3.85
CA CYS A 57 4.25 -3.33 4.69
C CYS A 57 5.38 -4.25 4.20
N GLY A 58 5.99 -4.97 5.13
CA GLY A 58 7.02 -5.98 4.81
C GLY A 58 6.38 -7.27 4.26
N PRO A 59 5.98 -8.22 5.11
CA PRO A 59 5.27 -9.41 4.65
C PRO A 59 3.79 -9.12 4.36
N MET A 60 3.20 -9.84 3.40
CA MET A 60 1.77 -9.76 3.08
C MET A 60 0.87 -10.02 4.31
N ALA A 61 1.32 -10.84 5.27
CA ALA A 61 0.60 -11.07 6.52
C ALA A 61 0.43 -9.79 7.36
N GLU A 62 1.42 -8.89 7.34
CA GLU A 62 1.33 -7.60 8.02
C GLU A 62 0.23 -6.73 7.40
N LEU A 63 0.11 -6.75 6.07
CA LEU A 63 -0.94 -6.02 5.36
C LEU A 63 -2.33 -6.53 5.75
N CYS A 64 -2.52 -7.86 5.82
CA CYS A 64 -3.78 -8.47 6.23
C CYS A 64 -4.19 -8.06 7.65
N VAL A 65 -3.25 -8.05 8.60
CA VAL A 65 -3.53 -7.69 10.00
C VAL A 65 -3.93 -6.21 10.14
N LYS A 66 -3.38 -5.33 9.30
CA LYS A 66 -3.64 -3.88 9.35
C LYS A 66 -4.89 -3.42 8.61
N SER A 67 -5.54 -4.29 7.83
CA SER A 67 -6.56 -3.87 6.85
C SER A 67 -7.93 -4.43 7.17
N ASP A 68 -8.95 -3.57 7.14
CA ASP A 68 -10.36 -3.95 7.18
C ASP A 68 -10.84 -4.48 5.81
N LEU A 69 -10.19 -3.99 4.74
CA LEU A 69 -10.45 -4.33 3.34
C LEU A 69 -9.13 -4.44 2.58
N LEU A 70 -8.99 -5.47 1.76
CA LEU A 70 -7.88 -5.64 0.83
C LEU A 70 -8.35 -5.40 -0.61
N ILE A 71 -7.60 -4.60 -1.36
CA ILE A 71 -7.77 -4.39 -2.81
C ILE A 71 -6.53 -4.96 -3.50
N SER A 72 -6.72 -5.73 -4.58
CA SER A 72 -5.63 -6.30 -5.36
C SER A 72 -5.61 -5.70 -6.77
N ALA A 73 -4.50 -5.06 -7.14
CA ALA A 73 -4.26 -4.46 -8.45
C ALA A 73 -2.80 -4.72 -8.87
N VAL A 74 -2.53 -5.93 -9.34
CA VAL A 74 -1.20 -6.47 -9.67
C VAL A 74 -0.89 -6.47 -11.16
#